data_AF-A0A9Q4HZM3-F1
#
_entry.id   AF-A0A9Q4HZM3-F1
#
_cell.length_a   1.000
_cell.length_b   1.000
_cell.length_c   1.000
_cell.angle_alpha   90.00
_cell.angle_beta   90.00
_cell.angle_gamma   90.00
#
_symmetry.space_group_name_H-M   'P 1'
#
loop_
_entity.id
_entity.type
_entity.pdbx_description
1 polymer ?
#
loop_
_entity_poly.entity_id
_entity_poly.type
_entity_poly.pdbx_seq_one_letter_code
_entity_poly.pdbx_strand_id
1 'polypeptide(L)'
;MLIEPTDVASYSVYDRVKNRQEELLAQDIIEAEAEAALITGHRFEDSVYDPLPDKAKLALLKLAQYFALVNSDESASSSYQSEKMGDYSYTVSGEGGIQRPVVYHLLEEFITPGYVPESSRLKVRSL
;
A
#
# COMPACT_ATOMS: atom_id res chain seq x y z
N MET A 1 -15.28 -6.62 -1.89
CA MET A 1 -14.67 -5.37 -1.39
C MET A 1 -14.94 -5.29 0.10
N LEU A 2 -13.87 -5.26 0.87
CA LEU A 2 -13.90 -5.25 2.34
C LEU A 2 -14.08 -3.83 2.89
N ILE A 3 -13.81 -2.82 2.06
CA ILE A 3 -13.97 -1.39 2.35
C ILE A 3 -14.57 -0.67 1.14
N GLU A 4 -15.34 0.39 1.37
CA GLU A 4 -15.87 1.24 0.30
C GLU A 4 -14.89 2.39 -0.02
N PRO A 5 -14.86 2.88 -1.28
CA PRO A 5 -14.04 4.02 -1.65
C PRO A 5 -14.38 5.29 -0.85
N THR A 6 -15.64 5.44 -0.45
CA THR A 6 -16.10 6.54 0.39
C THR A 6 -15.50 6.51 1.80
N ASP A 7 -15.27 5.33 2.39
CA ASP A 7 -14.57 5.21 3.67
C ASP A 7 -13.11 5.71 3.55
N VAL A 8 -12.43 5.37 2.46
CA VAL A 8 -11.05 5.81 2.20
C VAL A 8 -10.99 7.33 2.01
N ALA A 9 -11.91 7.90 1.24
CA ALA A 9 -11.99 9.33 1.01
C ALA A 9 -12.33 10.12 2.30
N SER A 10 -13.19 9.55 3.15
CA SER A 10 -13.57 10.16 4.43
C SER A 10 -12.45 10.11 5.46
N TYR A 11 -11.69 9.01 5.49
CA TYR A 11 -10.53 8.83 6.37
C TYR A 11 -9.32 9.66 5.93
N SER A 12 -9.11 9.80 4.61
CA SER A 12 -7.96 10.52 4.08
C SER A 12 -8.10 12.03 4.26
N VAL A 13 -7.01 12.68 4.67
CA VAL A 13 -6.91 14.15 4.74
C VAL A 13 -6.39 14.78 3.45
N TYR A 14 -5.93 13.97 2.50
CA TYR A 14 -5.31 14.46 1.27
C TYR A 14 -6.35 14.73 0.18
N ASP A 15 -6.36 15.96 -0.33
CA ASP A 15 -7.25 16.37 -1.42
C ASP A 15 -7.09 15.50 -2.68
N ARG A 16 -5.87 15.01 -2.95
CA ARG A 16 -5.60 14.11 -4.08
C ARG A 16 -6.38 12.79 -3.98
N VAL A 17 -6.53 12.25 -2.77
CA VAL A 17 -7.28 11.01 -2.55
C VAL A 17 -8.78 11.28 -2.57
N LYS A 18 -9.22 12.44 -2.05
CA LYS A 18 -10.64 12.85 -2.04
C LYS A 18 -11.20 13.14 -3.43
N ASN A 19 -10.41 13.74 -4.32
CA ASN A 19 -10.83 14.10 -5.67
C ASN A 19 -10.57 12.99 -6.72
N ARG A 20 -10.05 11.83 -6.30
CA ARG A 20 -9.77 10.70 -7.20
C ARG A 20 -11.06 10.02 -7.61
N GLN A 21 -11.15 9.58 -8.86
CA GLN A 21 -12.33 8.85 -9.35
C GLN A 21 -12.55 7.58 -8.54
N GLU A 22 -13.80 7.30 -8.19
CA GLU A 22 -14.21 6.13 -7.41
C GLU A 22 -13.76 4.81 -8.08
N GLU A 23 -13.76 4.76 -9.41
CA GLU A 23 -13.29 3.61 -10.19
C GLU A 23 -11.79 3.34 -10.04
N LEU A 24 -10.98 4.38 -9.88
CA LEU A 24 -9.53 4.27 -9.64
C LEU A 24 -9.27 3.91 -8.18
N LEU A 25 -10.01 4.55 -7.28
CA LEU A 25 -9.95 4.28 -5.84
C LEU A 25 -10.33 2.83 -5.52
N ALA A 26 -11.31 2.28 -6.25
CA ALA A 26 -11.66 0.87 -6.24
C ALA A 26 -10.48 -0.04 -6.63
N GLN A 27 -9.68 0.35 -7.61
CA GLN A 27 -8.48 -0.40 -8.02
C GLN A 27 -7.38 -0.30 -6.97
N ASP A 28 -7.15 0.88 -6.41
CA ASP A 28 -6.17 1.08 -5.32
C ASP A 28 -6.55 0.24 -4.07
N ILE A 29 -7.85 0.08 -3.82
CA ILE A 29 -8.36 -0.81 -2.75
C ILE A 29 -8.02 -2.27 -3.05
N ILE A 30 -8.18 -2.74 -4.29
CA ILE A 30 -7.82 -4.11 -4.66
C ILE A 30 -6.32 -4.36 -4.46
N GLU A 31 -5.46 -3.38 -4.79
CA GLU A 31 -4.02 -3.46 -4.49
C GLU A 31 -3.76 -3.53 -2.98
N ALA A 32 -4.47 -2.73 -2.19
CA ALA A 32 -4.38 -2.76 -0.74
C ALA A 32 -4.82 -4.11 -0.14
N GLU A 33 -5.90 -4.71 -0.65
CA GLU A 33 -6.38 -6.03 -0.25
C GLU A 33 -5.36 -7.12 -0.59
N ALA A 34 -4.78 -7.08 -1.79
CA ALA A 34 -3.74 -8.02 -2.21
C ALA A 34 -2.49 -7.91 -1.32
N GLU A 35 -2.07 -6.70 -0.97
CA GLU A 35 -0.92 -6.48 -0.09
C GLU A 35 -1.22 -6.94 1.36
N ALA A 36 -2.41 -6.67 1.88
CA ALA A 36 -2.82 -7.15 3.19
C ALA A 36 -2.85 -8.70 3.23
N ALA A 37 -3.28 -9.34 2.14
CA ALA A 37 -3.25 -10.79 2.01
C ALA A 37 -1.82 -11.35 1.92
N LEU A 38 -0.89 -10.62 1.28
CA LEU A 38 0.54 -10.96 1.29
C LEU A 38 1.18 -10.81 2.67
N ILE A 39 0.73 -9.87 3.50
CA ILE A 39 1.28 -9.72 4.86
C ILE A 39 0.75 -10.81 5.79
N THR A 40 -0.55 -11.09 5.70
CA THR A 40 -1.23 -12.02 6.61
C THR A 40 -1.21 -13.47 6.16
N GLY A 41 -0.88 -13.74 4.89
CA GLY A 41 -0.80 -15.08 4.32
C GLY A 41 -2.17 -15.72 4.07
N HIS A 42 -3.27 -14.98 4.20
CA HIS A 42 -4.62 -15.43 3.89
C HIS A 42 -5.45 -14.27 3.35
N ARG A 43 -6.60 -14.57 2.75
CA ARG A 43 -7.53 -13.54 2.26
C ARG A 43 -8.62 -13.33 3.30
N PHE A 44 -8.98 -12.06 3.54
CA PHE A 44 -10.08 -11.69 4.43
C PHE A 44 -11.48 -11.91 3.79
N GLU A 45 -11.60 -12.80 2.81
CA GLU A 45 -12.86 -13.16 2.15
C GLU A 45 -13.69 -14.18 2.95
N ASP A 46 -13.11 -14.73 4.03
CA ASP A 46 -13.77 -15.75 4.85
C ASP A 46 -14.85 -15.14 5.77
N SER A 47 -15.98 -15.83 5.91
CA SER A 47 -17.12 -15.37 6.71
C SER A 47 -16.80 -15.20 8.20
N VAL A 48 -15.69 -15.76 8.69
CA VAL A 48 -15.20 -15.55 10.06
C VAL A 48 -14.78 -14.09 10.31
N TYR A 49 -14.46 -13.35 9.24
CA TYR A 49 -14.10 -11.93 9.30
C TYR A 49 -15.27 -10.99 8.97
N ASP A 50 -16.52 -11.47 9.00
CA ASP A 50 -17.71 -10.62 8.89
C ASP A 50 -18.40 -10.48 10.26
N PRO A 51 -18.33 -9.31 10.92
CA PRO A 51 -17.79 -8.02 10.45
C PRO A 51 -16.27 -7.90 10.57
N LEU A 52 -15.68 -7.12 9.65
CA LEU A 52 -14.23 -6.94 9.56
C LEU A 52 -13.68 -6.30 10.85
N PRO A 53 -12.65 -6.89 11.51
CA PRO A 53 -12.09 -6.30 12.71
C PRO A 53 -11.53 -4.90 12.44
N ASP A 54 -11.73 -3.97 13.39
CA ASP A 54 -11.35 -2.55 13.25
C ASP A 54 -9.88 -2.36 12.85
N LYS A 55 -8.99 -3.21 13.37
CA LYS A 55 -7.56 -3.19 13.08
C LYS A 55 -7.28 -3.51 11.59
N ALA A 56 -7.95 -4.52 11.04
CA ALA A 56 -7.82 -4.88 9.64
C ALA A 56 -8.43 -3.80 8.73
N LYS A 57 -9.59 -3.25 9.11
CA LYS A 57 -10.21 -2.11 8.40
C LYS A 57 -9.27 -0.91 8.34
N LEU A 58 -8.65 -0.54 9.47
CA LEU A 58 -7.70 0.56 9.52
C LEU A 58 -6.43 0.31 8.70
N ALA A 59 -5.93 -0.93 8.68
CA ALA A 59 -4.78 -1.31 7.86
C ALA A 59 -5.08 -1.16 6.36
N LEU A 60 -6.24 -1.66 5.91
CA LEU A 60 -6.69 -1.53 4.52
C LEU A 60 -6.88 -0.06 4.13
N LEU A 61 -7.49 0.77 4.99
CA LEU A 61 -7.64 2.21 4.73
C LEU A 61 -6.29 2.91 4.56
N LYS A 62 -5.31 2.60 5.40
CA LYS A 62 -3.94 3.16 5.30
C LYS A 62 -3.23 2.71 4.02
N LEU A 63 -3.35 1.44 3.64
CA LEU A 63 -2.77 0.92 2.41
C LEU A 63 -3.44 1.52 1.17
N ALA A 64 -4.77 1.57 1.13
CA ALA A 64 -5.51 2.17 0.02
C ALA A 64 -5.18 3.66 -0.14
N GLN A 65 -5.09 4.40 0.97
CA GLN A 65 -4.62 5.80 0.96
C GLN A 65 -3.21 5.92 0.38
N TYR A 66 -2.30 5.00 0.72
CA TYR A 66 -0.94 4.98 0.19
C TYR A 66 -0.91 4.73 -1.32
N PHE A 67 -1.59 3.69 -1.80
CA PHE A 67 -1.64 3.38 -3.24
C PHE A 67 -2.30 4.51 -4.02
N ALA A 68 -3.40 5.08 -3.50
CA ALA A 68 -4.03 6.25 -4.10
C ALA A 68 -3.09 7.45 -4.19
N LEU A 69 -2.22 7.69 -3.20
CA LEU A 69 -1.22 8.76 -3.24
C LEU A 69 -0.11 8.46 -4.25
N VAL A 70 0.44 7.24 -4.23
CA VAL A 70 1.51 6.81 -5.15
C VAL A 70 1.04 6.90 -6.59
N ASN A 71 -0.15 6.37 -6.88
CA ASN A 71 -0.75 6.39 -8.21
C ASN A 71 -1.28 7.79 -8.60
N SER A 72 -1.32 8.76 -7.69
CA SER A 72 -1.65 10.16 -7.99
C SER A 72 -0.40 11.04 -8.12
N ASP A 73 0.79 10.53 -7.80
CA ASP A 73 2.04 11.28 -7.92
C ASP A 73 2.65 11.03 -9.31
N GLU A 74 2.25 11.87 -10.27
CA GLU A 74 2.70 11.80 -11.67
C GLU A 74 4.23 11.97 -11.80
N SER A 75 4.88 12.62 -10.83
CA SER A 75 6.34 12.81 -10.77
C SER A 75 7.11 11.49 -10.62
N ALA A 76 6.53 10.43 -10.06
CA ALA A 76 7.14 9.11 -10.04
C ALA A 76 7.20 8.47 -11.45
N SER A 77 6.19 8.74 -12.30
CA SER A 77 6.10 8.22 -13.66
C SER A 77 6.97 9.00 -14.67
N SER A 78 7.28 10.27 -14.39
CA SER A 78 8.07 11.14 -15.27
C SER A 78 9.59 10.90 -15.20
N SER A 79 10.05 9.93 -14.40
CA SER A 79 11.45 9.45 -14.37
C SER A 79 11.87 8.70 -15.64
N TYR A 80 10.91 8.35 -16.52
CA TYR A 80 11.17 7.66 -17.79
C TYR A 80 11.56 8.60 -18.94
N GLN A 81 11.89 9.87 -18.66
CA GLN A 81 12.41 10.80 -19.65
C GLN A 81 13.90 10.55 -19.92
N SER A 82 14.18 9.57 -20.78
CA SER A 82 15.26 9.56 -21.78
C SER A 82 16.64 10.05 -21.33
N GLU A 83 17.48 9.12 -20.87
CA GLU A 83 18.92 9.32 -20.81
C GLU A 83 19.55 8.90 -22.15
N LYS A 84 19.78 9.87 -23.04
CA LYS A 84 20.78 9.75 -24.09
C LYS A 84 22.16 9.74 -23.42
N MET A 85 22.94 8.69 -23.71
CA MET A 85 24.39 8.54 -23.58
C MET A 85 25.17 9.74 -22.99
N GLY A 86 25.81 9.54 -21.83
CA GLY A 86 26.96 10.36 -21.41
C GLY A 86 27.10 10.53 -19.90
N ASP A 87 27.89 9.64 -19.28
CA ASP A 87 28.73 9.80 -18.07
C ASP A 87 28.41 10.89 -17.02
N TYR A 88 27.16 11.06 -16.60
CA TYR A 88 26.85 11.81 -15.38
C TYR A 88 25.92 11.00 -14.48
N SER A 89 26.44 10.59 -13.33
CA SER A 89 25.65 10.02 -12.24
C SER A 89 24.59 11.02 -11.79
N TYR A 90 23.34 10.76 -12.12
CA TYR A 90 22.23 11.37 -11.39
C TYR A 90 22.11 10.70 -10.03
N THR A 91 22.54 11.41 -8.98
CA THR A 91 21.96 11.20 -7.66
C THR A 91 20.49 11.58 -7.75
N VAL A 92 19.62 10.57 -7.86
CA VAL A 92 18.16 10.73 -7.79
C VAL A 92 17.84 11.52 -6.53
N SER A 93 17.57 12.81 -6.72
CA SER A 93 17.24 13.74 -5.66
C SER A 93 15.76 13.55 -5.35
N GLY A 94 15.47 13.06 -4.16
CA GLY A 94 14.09 12.85 -3.71
C GLY A 94 14.03 12.21 -2.33
N GLU A 95 14.62 12.86 -1.31
CA GLU A 95 14.47 12.51 0.12
C GLU A 95 13.04 12.75 0.65
N GLY A 96 12.01 12.38 -0.10
CA GLY A 96 10.61 12.60 0.26
C GLY A 96 9.63 11.70 -0.48
N GLY A 97 10.06 10.51 -0.92
CA GLY A 97 9.17 9.54 -1.55
C GLY A 97 8.03 9.13 -0.60
N ILE A 98 6.82 8.95 -1.14
CA ILE A 98 5.67 8.47 -0.39
C ILE A 98 6.07 7.13 0.23
N GLN A 99 6.22 7.10 1.56
CA GLN A 99 6.71 5.93 2.28
C GLN A 99 5.54 4.99 2.59
N ARG A 100 5.73 3.69 2.37
CA ARG A 100 4.72 2.68 2.69
C ARG A 100 4.37 2.75 4.19
N PRO A 101 3.07 2.86 4.55
CA PRO A 101 2.67 2.92 5.94
C PRO A 101 2.99 1.61 6.66
N VAL A 102 3.45 1.70 7.91
CA VAL A 102 3.71 0.54 8.75
C VAL A 102 2.37 0.00 9.25
N VAL A 103 1.79 -0.95 8.52
CA VAL A 103 0.53 -1.64 8.88
C VAL A 103 0.74 -3.00 9.52
N TYR A 104 2.00 -3.45 9.63
CA TYR A 104 2.35 -4.74 10.22
C TYR A 104 1.79 -4.90 11.63
N HIS A 105 1.91 -3.87 12.47
CA HIS A 105 1.39 -3.88 13.85
C HIS A 105 -0.14 -4.00 13.97
N LEU A 106 -0.86 -3.68 12.90
CA LEU A 106 -2.32 -3.80 12.86
C LEU A 106 -2.75 -5.18 12.35
N LEU A 107 -1.89 -5.82 11.55
CA LEU A 107 -2.15 -7.09 10.90
C LEU A 107 -1.50 -8.27 11.62
N GLU A 108 -0.58 -8.04 12.56
CA GLU A 108 0.20 -9.09 13.24
C GLU A 108 -0.66 -10.16 13.93
N GLU A 109 -1.78 -9.75 14.54
CA GLU A 109 -2.73 -10.65 15.21
C GLU A 109 -3.49 -11.55 14.23
N PHE A 110 -3.52 -11.19 12.95
CA PHE A 110 -4.21 -11.92 11.90
C PHE A 110 -3.25 -12.74 11.05
N ILE A 111 -1.94 -12.67 11.26
CA ILE A 111 -0.98 -13.46 10.47
C ILE A 111 -1.18 -14.95 10.76
N THR A 112 -1.37 -15.74 9.70
CA THR A 112 -1.55 -17.19 9.82
C THR A 112 -0.33 -17.80 10.55
N PRO A 113 -0.54 -18.62 11.60
CA PRO A 113 0.57 -19.20 12.35
C PRO A 113 1.46 -20.06 11.44
N GLY A 114 2.74 -19.69 11.33
CA GLY A 114 3.72 -20.34 10.45
C GLY A 114 3.91 -19.66 9.09
N TYR A 115 3.15 -18.61 8.79
CA TYR A 115 3.41 -17.73 7.66
C TYR A 115 4.47 -16.70 8.03
N VAL A 116 5.58 -16.68 7.28
CA VAL A 116 6.63 -15.66 7.43
C VAL A 116 6.50 -14.71 6.25
N PRO A 117 6.00 -13.48 6.44
CA PRO A 117 5.88 -12.53 5.35
C PRO A 117 7.27 -12.24 4.78
N GLU A 118 7.36 -12.11 3.46
CA GLU A 118 8.63 -11.94 2.75
C GLU A 118 9.41 -10.70 3.22
N SER A 119 8.70 -9.69 3.75
CA SER A 119 9.26 -8.49 4.39
C SER A 119 10.16 -8.79 5.59
N SER A 120 9.91 -9.91 6.29
CA SER A 120 10.72 -10.37 7.42
C SER A 120 11.94 -11.19 6.98
N ARG A 121 12.06 -11.56 5.70
CA ARG A 121 13.27 -12.14 5.11
C ARG A 121 14.28 -11.03 4.81
N LEU A 122 14.60 -10.22 5.81
CA LEU A 122 15.80 -9.39 5.80
C LEU A 122 16.97 -10.32 5.53
N LYS A 123 17.44 -10.30 4.27
CA LYS A 123 18.67 -10.95 3.83
C LYS A 123 19.79 -10.46 4.75
N VAL A 124 20.09 -11.26 5.77
CA VAL A 124 21.42 -11.29 6.38
C VAL A 124 22.39 -11.71 5.29
N ARG A 125 22.81 -10.74 4.47
CA ARG A 125 24.01 -10.89 3.65
C ARG A 125 25.17 -10.85 4.64
N SER A 126 25.60 -12.04 5.03
CA SER A 126 26.83 -12.28 5.77
C SER A 126 27.99 -11.59 5.05
N LEU A 127 28.84 -10.92 5.84
CA LEU A 127 30.06 -10.20 5.47
C LEU A 127 31.04 -11.04 4.65
#